data_AF-F7XA50-F1
#
_entry.id   AF-F7XA50-F1
#
_cell.length_a   1.000
_cell.length_b   1.000
_cell.length_c   1.000
_cell.angle_alpha   90.00
_cell.angle_beta   90.00
_cell.angle_gamma   90.00
#
_symmetry.space_group_name_H-M   'P 1'
#
loop_
_entity.id
_entity.type
_entity.pdbx_description
1 polymer ?
#
loop_
_entity_poly.entity_id
_entity_poly.type
_entity_poly.pdbx_seq_one_letter_code
_entity_poly.pdbx_strand_id
1 'polypeptide(L)' 'MKANASNPSGEISLGRIEKMLLVCAELVDRRGPIAQPLLDRMEREYLAAKERGKNVDRIRKLIGAK' A
#
# COMPACT_ATOMS: atom_id res chain seq x y z
N MET A 1 21.87 -12.58 22.64
CA MET A 1 21.37 -12.44 21.26
C MET A 1 20.18 -11.50 21.28
N LYS A 2 20.22 -10.39 20.53
CA LYS A 2 19.21 -9.33 20.58
C LYS A 2 17.88 -9.83 20.00
N ALA A 3 16.80 -9.65 20.74
CA ALA A 3 15.44 -9.94 20.33
C ALA A 3 15.09 -9.16 19.06
N ASN A 4 14.76 -9.86 17.96
CA ASN A 4 14.23 -9.22 16.77
C ASN A 4 12.70 -9.21 16.89
N ALA A 5 12.16 -8.00 17.05
CA ALA A 5 10.76 -7.74 17.33
C ALA A 5 9.84 -8.34 16.26
N SER A 6 9.16 -9.43 16.61
CA SER A 6 7.94 -9.87 15.95
C SER A 6 6.83 -8.89 16.34
N ASN A 7 6.59 -7.85 15.53
CA ASN A 7 5.38 -7.04 15.65
C ASN A 7 4.16 -7.95 15.36
N PRO A 8 3.25 -8.19 16.32
CA PRO A 8 2.13 -9.11 16.15
C PRO A 8 0.87 -8.45 15.58
N SER A 9 0.97 -7.26 14.96
CA SER A 9 -0.11 -6.62 14.22
C SER A 9 0.23 -6.57 12.73
N GLY A 10 -0.45 -7.41 11.94
CA GLY A 10 -0.34 -7.53 10.49
C GLY A 10 -0.85 -6.33 9.70
N GLU A 11 -0.44 -5.12 10.08
CA GLU A 11 -0.69 -3.91 9.28
C GLU A 11 0.35 -3.82 8.17
N ILE A 12 -0.09 -4.05 6.94
CA ILE A 12 0.70 -3.76 5.76
C ILE A 12 0.77 -2.24 5.63
N SER A 13 1.96 -1.66 5.82
CA SER A 13 2.17 -0.23 5.63
C SER A 13 1.99 0.17 4.16
N LEU A 14 1.58 1.42 3.91
CA LEU A 14 1.41 1.95 2.55
C LEU A 14 2.67 1.76 1.71
N GLY A 15 3.85 2.04 2.28
CA GLY A 15 5.13 1.84 1.59
C GLY A 15 5.45 0.38 1.24
N ARG A 16 4.86 -0.60 1.94
CA ARG A 16 4.97 -2.02 1.55
C ARG A 16 4.06 -2.34 0.36
N ILE A 17 2.88 -1.72 0.28
CA ILE A 17 1.97 -1.83 -0.87
C ILE A 17 2.62 -1.20 -2.11
N GLU A 18 3.25 -0.03 -1.98
CA GLU A 18 3.95 0.65 -3.07
C GLU A 18 5.08 -0.20 -3.65
N LYS A 19 5.88 -0.86 -2.79
CA LYS A 19 6.92 -1.80 -3.25
C LYS A 19 6.32 -2.97 -4.03
N MET A 20 5.18 -3.50 -3.58
CA MET A 20 4.53 -4.62 -4.26
C MET A 20 3.93 -4.19 -5.60
N LEU A 21 3.41 -2.96 -5.71
CA LEU A 21 2.95 -2.37 -6.97
C LEU A 21 4.05 -2.35 -8.02
N LEU A 22 5.26 -1.91 -7.66
CA LEU A 22 6.42 -1.92 -8.56
C LEU A 22 6.76 -3.33 -9.05
N VAL A 23 6.71 -4.33 -8.17
CA VAL A 23 6.93 -5.74 -8.53
C VAL A 23 5.87 -6.24 -9.51
N CYS A 24 4.61 -5.88 -9.30
CA CYS A 24 3.52 -6.25 -10.22
C CYS A 24 3.68 -5.58 -11.59
N ALA A 25 4.10 -4.31 -11.64
CA ALA A 25 4.38 -3.62 -12.91
C ALA A 25 5.52 -4.29 -13.66
N GLU A 26 6.63 -4.59 -12.99
CA GLU A 26 7.77 -5.31 -13.58
C GLU A 26 7.37 -6.72 -14.07
N LEU A 27 6.42 -7.36 -13.40
CA LEU A 27 5.88 -8.65 -13.83
C LEU A 27 5.06 -8.53 -15.12
N VAL A 28 4.26 -7.46 -15.27
CA VAL A 28 3.55 -7.15 -16.52
C VAL A 28 4.54 -6.88 -17.64
N ASP A 29 5.58 -6.09 -17.40
CA ASP A 29 6.62 -5.81 -18.42
C ASP A 29 7.30 -7.11 -18.91
N ARG A 30 7.48 -8.09 -18.01
CA ARG A 30 8.16 -9.36 -18.33
C ARG A 30 7.26 -10.45 -18.90
N ARG A 31 6.03 -10.56 -18.42
CA ARG A 31 5.09 -11.65 -18.74
C ARG A 31 3.97 -11.20 -19.68
N GLY A 32 3.88 -9.90 -19.95
CA GLY A 32 2.84 -9.30 -20.75
C GLY A 32 1.48 -9.32 -20.06
N PRO A 33 0.39 -9.24 -20.85
CA PRO A 33 -0.97 -9.05 -20.35
C PRO A 33 -1.48 -10.09 -19.36
N ILE A 34 -0.87 -11.29 -19.31
CA ILE A 34 -1.26 -12.35 -18.36
C ILE A 34 -1.07 -11.94 -16.89
N ALA A 35 -0.13 -11.03 -16.62
CA ALA A 35 0.14 -10.52 -15.27
C ALA A 35 -0.67 -9.27 -14.93
N GLN A 36 -1.36 -8.65 -15.91
CA GLN A 36 -2.14 -7.42 -15.71
C GLN A 36 -3.17 -7.55 -14.58
N PRO A 37 -3.90 -8.67 -14.41
CA PRO A 37 -4.87 -8.81 -13.32
C PRO A 37 -4.25 -8.69 -11.91
N LEU A 38 -2.97 -9.04 -11.76
CA LEU A 38 -2.27 -8.89 -10.49
C LEU A 38 -1.97 -7.42 -10.19
N LEU A 39 -1.53 -6.68 -11.20
CA LEU A 39 -1.29 -5.24 -11.09
C LEU A 39 -2.59 -4.49 -10.78
N ASP A 40 -3.65 -4.76 -11.54
CA ASP A 40 -4.96 -4.11 -11.36
C ASP A 40 -5.51 -4.32 -9.94
N ARG A 41 -5.33 -5.52 -9.38
CA ARG A 41 -5.72 -5.81 -8.00
C ARG A 41 -4.90 -4.98 -7.00
N MET A 42 -3.58 -4.93 -7.19
CA MET A 42 -2.70 -4.17 -6.29
C MET A 42 -2.96 -2.67 -6.34
N GLU A 43 -3.30 -2.11 -7.51
CA GLU A 43 -3.69 -0.71 -7.66
C GLU A 43 -4.94 -0.38 -6.84
N ARG A 44 -5.96 -1.24 -6.89
CA ARG A 44 -7.18 -1.06 -6.09
C ARG A 44 -6.90 -1.05 -4.59
N GLU A 45 -6.08 -2.00 -4.12
CA GLU A 45 -5.71 -2.08 -2.70
C GLU A 45 -4.89 -0.86 -2.26
N TYR A 46 -3.98 -0.38 -3.11
CA TYR A 46 -3.23 0.85 -2.83
C TYR A 46 -4.13 2.08 -2.73
N LEU A 47 -5.07 2.24 -3.66
CA LEU A 47 -6.03 3.34 -3.63
C LEU A 47 -6.90 3.26 -2.37
N ALA A 48 -7.43 2.09 -2.04
CA ALA A 48 -8.20 1.89 -0.82
C ALA A 48 -7.39 2.19 0.45
N ALA A 49 -6.11 1.77 0.51
CA ALA A 49 -5.23 2.05 1.62
C ALA A 49 -4.87 3.53 1.74
N LYS A 50 -4.71 4.23 0.61
CA LYS A 50 -4.44 5.67 0.54
C LYS A 50 -5.66 6.49 0.96
N GLU A 51 -6.85 6.09 0.52
CA GLU A 51 -8.12 6.72 0.90
C GLU A 51 -8.50 6.46 2.36
N ARG A 52 -8.13 5.28 2.90
CA ARG A 52 -8.19 4.98 4.34
C ARG A 52 -7.23 5.81 5.20
N GLY A 53 -6.54 6.79 4.63
CA GLY A 53 -5.64 7.73 5.31
C GLY A 53 -6.14 8.18 6.68
N LYS A 54 -5.21 8.52 7.57
CA LYS A 54 -5.50 8.69 9.00
C LYS A 54 -6.68 9.65 9.20
N ASN A 55 -7.67 9.22 9.98
CA ASN A 55 -8.78 10.07 10.41
C ASN A 55 -8.30 11.40 11.00
N VAL A 56 -7.10 11.43 11.59
CA VAL A 56 -6.41 12.64 12.05
C VAL A 56 -6.15 13.63 10.90
N ASP A 57 -5.69 13.18 9.74
CA ASP A 57 -5.46 14.05 8.57
C ASP A 57 -6.78 14.52 7.96
N ARG A 58 -7.81 13.67 7.99
CA ARG A 58 -9.19 14.06 7.64
C ARG A 58 -9.72 15.17 8.57
N ILE A 59 -9.53 15.01 9.87
CA ILE A 59 -9.97 15.99 10.88
C ILE A 59 -9.12 17.26 10.82
N ARG A 60 -7.80 17.18 10.62
CA ARG A 60 -6.92 18.36 10.41
C ARG A 60 -7.37 19.22 9.23
N LYS A 61 -7.74 18.59 8.11
CA LYS A 61 -8.34 19.27 6.95
C LYS A 61 -9.69 19.91 7.29
N LEU A 62 -10.53 19.24 8.07
CA LEU A 62 -11.86 19.76 8.47
C LEU A 62 -11.77 20.95 9.44
N ILE A 63 -10.83 20.94 10.38
CA ILE A 63 -10.69 22.01 11.38
C ILE A 63 -9.81 23.17 10.89
N GLY A 64 -9.33 23.14 9.64
CA GLY A 64 -8.48 24.19 9.07
C GLY A 64 -7.12 24.35 9.76
N ALA A 65 -6.68 23.34 10.53
CA ALA A 65 -5.40 23.38 11.21
C ALA A 65 -4.28 23.15 10.19
N LYS A 66 -3.61 24.24 9.81
CA LYS A 66 -2.44 24.26 8.94
C LYS A 66 -1.17 24.01 9.74
#